data_AF-A0A5K0YB48-F1
#
_entry.id   AF-A0A5K0YB48-F1
#
_cell.length_a   1.000
_cell.length_b   1.000
_cell.length_c   1.000
_cell.angle_alpha   90.00
_cell.angle_beta   90.00
_cell.angle_gamma   90.00
#
_symmetry.space_group_name_H-M   'P 1'
#
loop_
_entity.id
_entity.type
_entity.pdbx_description
1 polymer ?
#
loop_
_entity_poly.entity_id
_entity_poly.type
_entity_poly.pdbx_seq_one_letter_code
_entity_poly.pdbx_strand_id
1 'polypeptide(L)'
;GMTTAVFLSLQARTAERVPVEEKRGRKQDETLLLKVRLELDELVKQQGNTMAELQKMSTEKSSLQDQVAELNITIAMEQGKRKETEESLSKERLEFKHLAEQHQKMKEELQIVSKEKSLLELQVTNWNDTLVKTATKLRKVQNSLEELEREKEVLQKQKDEAVREKLDMQKRMEDAIMENLLSQTQKEDAQRERLEMEKRCEKILKEKLQMQNQRDNALNQVKELLSTREAQQGEASRSVESFIECSSAELVKATDNFSTSNKIGDGNFASVFKGKICNSTVAIKMLKAEKMLCPSDFQSY
;
A
#
# COMPACT_ATOMS: atom_id res chain seq x y z
N GLY A 1 -131.55 -12.87 54.59
CA GLY A 1 -132.94 -12.35 54.57
C GLY A 1 -133.77 -13.38 53.85
N MET A 2 -134.76 -14.02 54.51
CA MET A 2 -136.17 -13.54 54.65
C MET A 2 -136.82 -13.39 53.27
N THR A 3 -137.89 -14.07 52.88
CA THR A 3 -139.24 -14.28 53.51
C THR A 3 -139.95 -15.47 52.80
N THR A 4 -140.66 -16.46 53.38
CA THR A 4 -141.91 -16.47 54.21
C THR A 4 -143.11 -15.87 53.43
N ALA A 5 -144.35 -16.39 53.32
CA ALA A 5 -145.06 -17.62 53.66
C ALA A 5 -146.49 -17.60 53.05
N VAL A 6 -147.07 -18.79 52.80
CA VAL A 6 -148.42 -19.30 53.14
C VAL A 6 -149.69 -18.43 52.92
N PHE A 7 -150.70 -19.01 52.24
CA PHE A 7 -152.10 -18.97 52.70
C PHE A 7 -152.90 -20.23 52.29
N LEU A 8 -153.49 -20.89 53.28
CA LEU A 8 -154.50 -21.95 53.21
C LEU A 8 -155.88 -21.34 53.52
N SER A 9 -156.97 -21.96 53.01
CA SER A 9 -158.26 -22.29 53.71
C SER A 9 -159.43 -22.35 52.70
N LEU A 10 -160.09 -23.51 52.47
CA LEU A 10 -161.15 -24.18 53.24
C LEU A 10 -162.58 -23.65 52.96
N GLN A 11 -163.44 -24.45 52.32
CA GLN A 11 -164.72 -24.98 52.87
C GLN A 11 -165.67 -25.56 51.79
N ALA A 12 -166.58 -26.42 52.26
CA ALA A 12 -167.30 -27.47 51.55
C ALA A 12 -168.84 -27.33 51.63
N ARG A 13 -169.54 -28.29 50.96
CA ARG A 13 -170.98 -28.64 50.93
C ARG A 13 -171.75 -28.06 49.73
N THR A 14 -172.66 -28.75 49.02
CA THR A 14 -173.56 -29.90 49.31
C THR A 14 -173.79 -30.80 48.07
N ALA A 15 -174.36 -31.98 48.32
CA ALA A 15 -174.56 -33.12 47.42
C ALA A 15 -175.74 -33.04 46.44
N GLU A 16 -175.65 -33.75 45.32
CA GLU A 16 -176.78 -34.33 44.60
C GLU A 16 -176.39 -35.66 43.92
N ARG A 17 -177.37 -36.54 43.73
CA ARG A 17 -177.27 -37.99 43.50
C ARG A 17 -177.28 -38.38 42.01
N VAL A 18 -176.41 -39.33 41.63
CA VAL A 18 -176.63 -40.53 40.75
C VAL A 18 -176.71 -40.29 39.21
N PRO A 19 -176.40 -41.24 38.28
CA PRO A 19 -175.76 -42.58 38.35
C PRO A 19 -174.56 -42.82 37.38
N VAL A 20 -173.77 -43.85 37.75
CA VAL A 20 -173.18 -44.95 36.93
C VAL A 20 -173.26 -44.88 35.39
N GLU A 21 -172.12 -44.62 34.75
CA GLU A 21 -171.56 -45.37 33.60
C GLU A 21 -170.02 -45.37 33.73
N GLU A 22 -169.44 -46.42 34.32
CA GLU A 22 -168.79 -47.52 33.61
C GLU A 22 -167.46 -47.21 32.90
N LYS A 23 -166.40 -47.16 33.71
CA LYS A 23 -165.21 -48.05 33.63
C LYS A 23 -164.39 -48.16 32.33
N ARG A 24 -164.62 -47.34 31.30
CA ARG A 24 -163.79 -47.31 30.07
C ARG A 24 -162.79 -46.14 30.02
N GLY A 25 -163.07 -45.02 30.69
CA GLY A 25 -162.17 -43.87 30.81
C GLY A 25 -160.99 -44.05 31.77
N ARG A 26 -161.17 -44.73 32.92
CA ARG A 26 -160.10 -44.89 33.93
C ARG A 26 -158.90 -45.74 33.47
N LYS A 27 -159.11 -46.77 32.64
CA LYS A 27 -158.01 -47.58 32.08
C LYS A 27 -157.26 -46.85 30.96
N GLN A 28 -157.95 -45.98 30.21
CA GLN A 28 -157.30 -45.09 29.24
C GLN A 28 -156.46 -44.05 29.99
N ASP A 29 -156.96 -43.46 31.07
CA ASP A 29 -156.21 -42.51 31.90
C ASP A 29 -154.96 -43.13 32.57
N GLU A 30 -155.06 -44.35 33.10
CA GLU A 30 -153.92 -45.03 33.76
C GLU A 30 -152.83 -45.47 32.75
N THR A 31 -153.24 -45.89 31.56
CA THR A 31 -152.32 -46.24 30.46
C THR A 31 -151.63 -45.00 29.89
N LEU A 32 -152.36 -43.87 29.79
CA LEU A 32 -151.79 -42.57 29.40
C LEU A 32 -150.79 -42.09 30.45
N LEU A 33 -151.10 -42.22 31.75
CA LEU A 33 -150.22 -41.82 32.85
C LEU A 33 -148.88 -42.59 32.86
N LEU A 34 -148.92 -43.90 32.58
CA LEU A 34 -147.72 -44.74 32.54
C LEU A 34 -146.85 -44.42 31.32
N LYS A 35 -147.48 -44.06 30.18
CA LYS A 35 -146.80 -43.61 28.97
C LYS A 35 -146.11 -42.27 29.17
N VAL A 36 -146.81 -41.31 29.78
CA VAL A 36 -146.25 -40.00 30.17
C VAL A 36 -145.08 -40.17 31.13
N ARG A 37 -145.14 -41.12 32.07
CA ARG A 37 -144.05 -41.37 33.02
C ARG A 37 -142.80 -41.99 32.38
N LEU A 38 -142.97 -42.94 31.47
CA LEU A 38 -141.86 -43.49 30.69
C LEU A 38 -141.22 -42.44 29.78
N GLU A 39 -142.04 -41.61 29.12
CA GLU A 39 -141.56 -40.46 28.34
C GLU A 39 -140.81 -39.46 29.24
N LEU A 40 -141.29 -39.22 30.47
CA LEU A 40 -140.60 -38.39 31.46
C LEU A 40 -139.24 -38.97 31.88
N ASP A 41 -139.18 -40.27 32.22
CA ASP A 41 -137.95 -40.93 32.64
C ASP A 41 -136.92 -40.96 31.49
N GLU A 42 -137.37 -41.14 30.26
CA GLU A 42 -136.54 -41.08 29.07
C GLU A 42 -136.05 -39.65 28.79
N LEU A 43 -136.90 -38.64 28.95
CA LEU A 43 -136.51 -37.22 28.90
C LEU A 43 -135.50 -36.86 30.00
N VAL A 44 -135.68 -37.34 31.23
CA VAL A 44 -134.75 -37.11 32.35
C VAL A 44 -133.39 -37.77 32.06
N LYS A 45 -133.39 -38.98 31.47
CA LYS A 45 -132.15 -39.65 31.05
C LYS A 45 -131.44 -38.90 29.92
N GLN A 46 -132.19 -38.42 28.94
CA GLN A 46 -131.66 -37.55 27.87
C GLN A 46 -131.10 -36.24 28.43
N GLN A 47 -131.79 -35.64 29.41
CA GLN A 47 -131.32 -34.45 30.11
C GLN A 47 -130.04 -34.72 30.91
N GLY A 48 -129.93 -35.87 31.58
CA GLY A 48 -128.71 -36.30 32.27
C GLY A 48 -127.53 -36.49 31.34
N ASN A 49 -127.74 -37.13 30.19
CA ASN A 49 -126.69 -37.33 29.18
C ASN A 49 -126.23 -36.00 28.57
N THR A 50 -127.16 -35.12 28.20
CA THR A 50 -126.84 -33.78 27.67
C THR A 50 -126.12 -32.90 28.69
N MET A 51 -126.48 -32.98 29.99
CA MET A 51 -125.75 -32.28 31.05
C MET A 51 -124.32 -32.81 31.23
N ALA A 52 -124.10 -34.13 31.16
CA ALA A 52 -122.76 -34.72 31.26
C ALA A 52 -121.87 -34.34 30.06
N GLU A 53 -122.42 -34.33 28.85
CA GLU A 53 -121.73 -33.85 27.65
C GLU A 53 -121.38 -32.36 27.76
N LEU A 54 -122.31 -31.52 28.22
CA LEU A 54 -122.05 -30.10 28.47
C LEU A 54 -120.95 -29.89 29.51
N GLN A 55 -120.93 -30.67 30.59
CA GLN A 55 -119.88 -30.59 31.60
C GLN A 55 -118.51 -30.98 31.02
N LYS A 56 -118.44 -32.05 30.22
CA LYS A 56 -117.22 -32.46 29.52
C LYS A 56 -116.72 -31.39 28.54
N MET A 57 -117.63 -30.83 27.73
CA MET A 57 -117.32 -29.72 26.83
C MET A 57 -116.85 -28.47 27.60
N SER A 58 -117.39 -28.22 28.79
CA SER A 58 -116.97 -27.11 29.65
C SER A 58 -115.55 -27.31 30.18
N THR A 59 -115.18 -28.53 30.60
CA THR A 59 -113.82 -28.81 31.07
C THR A 59 -112.81 -28.79 29.92
N GLU A 60 -113.19 -29.31 28.75
CA GLU A 60 -112.35 -29.24 27.53
C GLU A 60 -112.15 -27.79 27.09
N LYS A 61 -113.19 -26.96 27.12
CA LYS A 61 -113.08 -25.53 26.85
C LYS A 61 -112.12 -24.82 27.81
N SER A 62 -112.19 -25.12 29.10
CA SER A 62 -111.27 -24.55 30.09
C SER A 62 -109.81 -24.95 29.83
N SER A 63 -109.56 -26.23 29.54
CA SER A 63 -108.21 -26.73 29.21
C SER A 63 -107.65 -26.08 27.95
N LEU A 64 -108.47 -25.95 26.91
CA LEU A 64 -108.08 -25.25 25.67
C LEU A 64 -107.82 -23.75 25.93
N GLN A 65 -108.56 -23.11 26.83
CA GLN A 65 -108.30 -21.71 27.22
C GLN A 65 -106.94 -21.56 27.92
N ASP A 66 -106.58 -22.50 28.80
CA ASP A 66 -105.27 -22.50 29.47
C ASP A 66 -104.13 -22.72 28.46
N GLN A 67 -104.28 -23.67 27.53
CA GLN A 67 -103.31 -23.89 26.45
C GLN A 67 -103.14 -22.66 25.56
N VAL A 68 -104.24 -21.97 25.22
CA VAL A 68 -104.18 -20.72 24.46
C VAL A 68 -103.42 -19.64 25.24
N ALA A 69 -103.62 -19.54 26.56
CA ALA A 69 -102.87 -18.60 27.39
C ALA A 69 -101.36 -18.91 27.41
N GLU A 70 -100.98 -20.18 27.55
CA GLU A 70 -99.57 -20.60 27.50
C GLU A 70 -98.91 -20.35 26.14
N LEU A 71 -99.62 -20.67 25.04
CA LEU A 71 -99.15 -20.38 23.69
C LEU A 71 -98.97 -18.88 23.47
N ASN A 72 -99.89 -18.05 23.96
CA ASN A 72 -99.78 -16.59 23.87
C ASN A 72 -98.53 -16.06 24.60
N ILE A 73 -98.22 -16.59 25.79
CA ILE A 73 -96.99 -16.24 26.53
C ILE A 73 -95.74 -16.64 25.73
N THR A 74 -95.74 -17.85 25.16
CA THR A 74 -94.61 -18.36 24.38
C THR A 74 -94.37 -17.52 23.11
N ILE A 75 -95.45 -17.15 22.41
CA ILE A 75 -95.38 -16.27 21.23
C ILE A 75 -94.78 -14.91 21.62
N ALA A 76 -95.21 -14.32 22.74
CA ALA A 76 -94.67 -13.04 23.21
C ALA A 76 -93.17 -13.13 23.55
N MET A 77 -92.73 -14.20 24.22
CA MET A 77 -91.31 -14.43 24.52
C MET A 77 -90.47 -14.60 23.25
N GLU A 78 -90.96 -15.37 22.29
CA GLU A 78 -90.29 -15.59 20.99
C GLU A 78 -90.19 -14.29 20.18
N GLN A 79 -91.24 -13.46 20.19
CA GLN A 79 -91.21 -12.13 19.56
C GLN A 79 -90.16 -11.21 20.18
N GLY A 80 -90.02 -11.24 21.52
CA GLY A 80 -88.97 -10.50 22.23
C GLY A 80 -87.57 -10.92 21.79
N LYS A 81 -87.28 -12.23 21.80
CA LYS A 81 -85.99 -12.77 21.34
C LYS A 81 -85.70 -12.41 19.88
N ARG A 82 -86.69 -12.53 18.98
CA ARG A 82 -86.53 -12.15 17.57
C ARG A 82 -86.14 -10.68 17.45
N LYS A 83 -86.82 -9.80 18.17
CA LYS A 83 -86.49 -8.36 18.17
C LYS A 83 -85.06 -8.11 18.64
N GLU A 84 -84.62 -8.74 19.74
CA GLU A 84 -83.24 -8.62 20.23
C GLU A 84 -82.21 -9.11 19.20
N THR A 85 -82.49 -10.23 18.53
CA THR A 85 -81.60 -10.75 17.47
C THR A 85 -81.58 -9.86 16.23
N GLU A 86 -82.72 -9.28 15.84
CA GLU A 86 -82.82 -8.35 14.71
C GLU A 86 -82.06 -7.04 14.99
N GLU A 87 -82.18 -6.50 16.20
CA GLU A 87 -81.42 -5.33 16.65
C GLU A 87 -79.92 -5.60 16.66
N SER A 88 -79.50 -6.78 17.15
CA SER A 88 -78.09 -7.20 17.15
C SER A 88 -77.54 -7.34 15.74
N LEU A 89 -78.27 -8.03 14.86
CA LEU A 89 -77.92 -8.16 13.43
C LEU A 89 -77.88 -6.81 12.72
N SER A 90 -78.76 -5.86 13.09
CA SER A 90 -78.75 -4.51 12.52
C SER A 90 -77.48 -3.73 12.90
N LYS A 91 -77.01 -3.88 14.15
CA LYS A 91 -75.75 -3.27 14.60
C LYS A 91 -74.56 -3.86 13.85
N GLU A 92 -74.48 -5.20 13.78
CA GLU A 92 -73.40 -5.89 13.07
C GLU A 92 -73.37 -5.53 11.57
N ARG A 93 -74.54 -5.40 10.93
CA ARG A 93 -74.63 -4.92 9.54
C ARG A 93 -74.05 -3.52 9.35
N LEU A 94 -74.30 -2.61 10.29
CA LEU A 94 -73.74 -1.25 10.25
C LEU A 94 -72.22 -1.26 10.43
N GLU A 95 -71.71 -2.07 11.35
CA GLU A 95 -70.27 -2.25 11.56
C GLU A 95 -69.57 -2.81 10.31
N PHE A 96 -70.15 -3.85 9.70
CA PHE A 96 -69.63 -4.42 8.46
C PHE A 96 -69.61 -3.38 7.32
N LYS A 97 -70.65 -2.56 7.20
CA LYS A 97 -70.69 -1.47 6.21
C LYS A 97 -69.57 -0.46 6.47
N HIS A 98 -69.35 -0.07 7.72
CA HIS A 98 -68.28 0.85 8.07
C HIS A 98 -66.89 0.27 7.75
N LEU A 99 -66.65 -1.00 8.08
CA LEU A 99 -65.41 -1.71 7.75
C LEU A 99 -65.19 -1.81 6.24
N ALA A 100 -66.23 -2.09 5.46
CA ALA A 100 -66.15 -2.14 4.00
C ALA A 100 -65.76 -0.78 3.40
N GLU A 101 -66.33 0.32 3.91
CA GLU A 101 -65.97 1.69 3.51
C GLU A 101 -64.51 2.02 3.86
N GLN A 102 -64.05 1.64 5.06
CA GLN A 102 -62.65 1.82 5.47
C GLN A 102 -61.69 1.00 4.59
N HIS A 103 -62.00 -0.26 4.33
CA HIS A 103 -61.20 -1.11 3.44
C HIS A 103 -61.09 -0.53 2.04
N GLN A 104 -62.17 0.03 1.50
CA GLN A 104 -62.16 0.66 0.18
C GLN A 104 -61.26 1.89 0.16
N LYS A 105 -61.32 2.76 1.18
CA LYS A 105 -60.41 3.92 1.32
C LYS A 105 -58.95 3.48 1.38
N MET A 106 -58.65 2.49 2.23
CA MET A 106 -57.29 1.96 2.37
C MET A 106 -56.76 1.37 1.06
N LYS A 107 -57.62 0.73 0.28
CA LYS A 107 -57.26 0.19 -1.05
C LYS A 107 -56.91 1.29 -2.04
N GLU A 108 -57.65 2.39 -2.04
CA GLU A 108 -57.39 3.55 -2.90
C GLU A 108 -56.07 4.23 -2.51
N GLU A 109 -55.83 4.44 -1.21
CA GLU A 109 -54.56 4.98 -0.69
C GLU A 109 -53.38 4.08 -1.06
N LEU A 110 -53.51 2.76 -0.89
CA LEU A 110 -52.48 1.80 -1.27
C LEU A 110 -52.16 1.86 -2.77
N GLN A 111 -53.17 2.08 -3.62
CA GLN A 111 -52.96 2.21 -5.05
C GLN A 111 -52.20 3.50 -5.40
N ILE A 112 -52.47 4.61 -4.71
CA ILE A 112 -51.74 5.87 -4.89
C ILE A 112 -50.27 5.68 -4.47
N VAL A 113 -50.04 5.17 -3.27
CA VAL A 113 -48.69 4.92 -2.74
C VAL A 113 -47.92 3.94 -3.63
N SER A 114 -48.58 2.91 -4.17
CA SER A 114 -47.95 1.98 -5.11
C SER A 114 -47.49 2.67 -6.39
N LYS A 115 -48.24 3.63 -6.93
CA LYS A 115 -47.85 4.39 -8.13
C LYS A 115 -46.66 5.32 -7.84
N GLU A 116 -46.69 6.01 -6.72
CA GLU A 116 -45.59 6.88 -6.27
C GLU A 116 -44.30 6.09 -6.06
N LYS A 117 -44.41 4.92 -5.44
CA LYS A 117 -43.28 3.99 -5.29
C LYS A 117 -42.67 3.62 -6.64
N SER A 118 -43.48 3.23 -7.62
CA SER A 118 -42.96 2.89 -8.96
C SER A 118 -42.29 4.07 -9.66
N LEU A 119 -42.79 5.30 -9.47
CA LEU A 119 -42.15 6.50 -10.02
C LEU A 119 -40.78 6.75 -9.37
N LEU A 120 -40.68 6.62 -8.05
CA LEU A 120 -39.41 6.77 -7.33
C LEU A 120 -38.41 5.68 -7.72
N GLU A 121 -38.85 4.43 -7.88
CA GLU A 121 -38.00 3.33 -8.40
C GLU A 121 -37.46 3.65 -9.79
N LEU A 122 -38.29 4.20 -10.69
CA LEU A 122 -37.84 4.62 -12.02
C LEU A 122 -36.83 5.78 -11.94
N GLN A 123 -37.03 6.74 -11.05
CA GLN A 123 -36.05 7.80 -10.84
C GLN A 123 -34.72 7.21 -10.36
N VAL A 124 -34.73 6.37 -9.32
CA VAL A 124 -33.52 5.74 -8.77
C VAL A 124 -32.76 4.96 -9.84
N THR A 125 -33.44 4.22 -10.72
CA THR A 125 -32.78 3.51 -11.81
C THR A 125 -32.12 4.45 -12.82
N ASN A 126 -32.77 5.56 -13.18
CA ASN A 126 -32.18 6.59 -14.05
C ASN A 126 -30.95 7.27 -13.41
N TRP A 127 -31.04 7.66 -12.14
CA TRP A 127 -29.91 8.23 -11.41
C TRP A 127 -28.74 7.24 -11.34
N ASN A 128 -29.00 5.96 -11.06
CA ASN A 128 -27.98 4.92 -11.05
C ASN A 128 -27.30 4.73 -12.42
N ASP A 129 -28.05 4.75 -13.53
CA ASP A 129 -27.47 4.68 -14.88
C ASP A 129 -26.56 5.88 -15.18
N THR A 130 -27.00 7.10 -14.83
CA THR A 130 -26.16 8.29 -14.98
C THR A 130 -24.90 8.23 -14.10
N LEU A 131 -25.01 7.70 -12.88
CA LEU A 131 -23.89 7.51 -11.97
C LEU A 131 -22.86 6.52 -12.55
N VAL A 132 -23.30 5.38 -13.09
CA VAL A 132 -22.40 4.41 -13.73
C VAL A 132 -21.73 5.02 -14.96
N LYS A 133 -22.46 5.76 -15.80
CA LYS A 133 -21.90 6.46 -16.98
C LYS A 133 -20.87 7.52 -16.60
N THR A 134 -21.09 8.25 -15.52
CA THR A 134 -20.13 9.27 -15.05
C THR A 134 -18.92 8.62 -14.39
N ALA A 135 -19.10 7.59 -13.57
CA ALA A 135 -18.01 6.83 -12.95
C ALA A 135 -17.09 6.17 -13.99
N THR A 136 -17.66 5.61 -15.06
CA THR A 136 -16.87 5.02 -16.16
C THR A 136 -16.07 6.07 -16.93
N LYS A 137 -16.64 7.26 -17.19
CA LYS A 137 -15.91 8.38 -17.79
C LYS A 137 -14.78 8.87 -16.87
N LEU A 138 -15.04 9.00 -15.57
CA LEU A 138 -14.05 9.41 -14.58
C LEU A 138 -12.87 8.44 -14.54
N ARG A 139 -13.15 7.13 -14.53
CA ARG A 139 -12.11 6.09 -14.58
C ARG A 139 -11.22 6.20 -15.83
N LYS A 140 -11.79 6.51 -16.99
CA LYS A 140 -11.00 6.73 -18.22
C LYS A 140 -10.03 7.90 -18.07
N VAL A 141 -10.52 9.03 -17.54
CA VAL A 141 -9.70 10.21 -17.29
C VAL A 141 -8.59 9.92 -16.28
N GLN A 142 -8.91 9.20 -15.20
CA GLN A 142 -7.93 8.79 -14.19
C GLN A 142 -6.81 7.95 -14.81
N ASN A 143 -7.15 6.94 -15.61
CA ASN A 143 -6.14 6.11 -16.27
C ASN A 143 -5.22 6.92 -17.20
N SER A 144 -5.78 7.82 -18.01
CA SER A 144 -4.98 8.69 -18.89
C SER A 144 -4.10 9.66 -18.09
N LEU A 145 -4.56 10.16 -16.94
CA LEU A 145 -3.75 11.00 -16.06
C LEU A 145 -2.56 10.23 -15.49
N GLU A 146 -2.79 9.02 -14.98
CA GLU A 146 -1.69 8.18 -14.48
C GLU A 146 -0.67 7.83 -15.57
N GLU A 147 -1.11 7.65 -16.82
CA GLU A 147 -0.21 7.41 -17.96
C GLU A 147 0.67 8.63 -18.24
N LEU A 148 0.08 9.83 -18.29
CA LEU A 148 0.81 11.09 -18.46
C LEU A 148 1.79 11.37 -17.31
N GLU A 149 1.42 11.02 -16.08
CA GLU A 149 2.31 11.14 -14.92
C GLU A 149 3.53 10.23 -15.03
N ARG A 150 3.34 8.97 -15.47
CA ARG A 150 4.44 8.03 -15.73
C ARG A 150 5.34 8.53 -16.85
N GLU A 151 4.78 9.02 -17.96
CA GLU A 151 5.54 9.58 -19.08
C GLU A 151 6.37 10.80 -18.63
N LYS A 152 5.78 11.70 -17.85
CA LYS A 152 6.48 12.86 -17.28
C LYS A 152 7.66 12.45 -16.42
N GLU A 153 7.52 11.42 -15.59
CA GLU A 153 8.62 10.92 -14.76
C GLU A 153 9.76 10.36 -15.61
N VAL A 154 9.45 9.60 -16.67
CA VAL A 154 10.44 9.08 -17.61
C VAL A 154 11.17 10.20 -18.33
N LEU A 155 10.44 11.18 -18.88
CA LEU A 155 11.03 12.33 -19.55
C LEU A 155 11.91 13.16 -18.61
N GLN A 156 11.51 13.30 -17.34
CA GLN A 156 12.30 14.01 -16.35
C GLN A 156 13.62 13.28 -16.05
N LYS A 157 13.60 11.95 -15.93
CA LYS A 157 14.82 11.13 -15.76
C LYS A 157 15.75 11.26 -16.97
N GLN A 158 15.21 11.17 -18.19
CA GLN A 158 15.98 11.34 -19.41
C GLN A 158 16.61 12.73 -19.52
N LYS A 159 15.86 13.79 -19.14
CA LYS A 159 16.38 15.15 -19.11
C LYS A 159 17.57 15.27 -18.14
N ASP A 160 17.43 14.73 -16.94
CA ASP A 160 18.47 14.82 -15.91
C ASP A 160 19.72 14.00 -16.29
N GLU A 161 19.53 12.86 -16.96
CA GLU A 161 20.61 12.06 -17.53
C GLU A 161 21.35 12.80 -18.65
N ALA A 162 20.62 13.36 -19.63
CA ALA A 162 21.22 14.13 -20.73
C ALA A 162 22.00 15.36 -20.22
N VAL A 163 21.53 16.02 -19.17
CA VAL A 163 22.26 17.13 -18.53
C VAL A 163 23.55 16.62 -17.87
N ARG A 164 23.52 15.49 -17.17
CA ARG A 164 24.73 14.88 -16.58
C ARG A 164 25.75 14.50 -17.65
N GLU A 165 25.34 13.80 -18.69
CA GLU A 165 26.24 13.40 -19.78
C GLU A 165 26.88 14.60 -20.46
N LYS A 166 26.10 15.66 -20.72
CA LYS A 166 26.64 16.90 -21.29
C LYS A 166 27.68 17.55 -20.37
N LEU A 167 27.42 17.59 -19.07
CA LEU A 167 28.35 18.16 -18.09
C LEU A 167 29.66 17.35 -18.02
N ASP A 168 29.54 16.02 -18.04
CA ASP A 168 30.70 15.12 -18.02
C ASP A 168 31.53 15.24 -19.30
N MET A 169 30.87 15.36 -20.47
CA MET A 169 31.55 15.64 -21.72
C MET A 169 32.27 16.99 -21.71
N GLN A 170 31.65 18.03 -21.16
CA GLN A 170 32.27 19.34 -21.04
C GLN A 170 33.51 19.30 -20.13
N LYS A 171 33.42 18.65 -18.96
CA LYS A 171 34.58 18.48 -18.06
C LYS A 171 35.72 17.73 -18.74
N ARG A 172 35.43 16.64 -19.45
CA ARG A 172 36.46 15.90 -20.22
C ARG A 172 37.13 16.76 -21.28
N MET A 173 36.36 17.63 -21.95
CA MET A 173 36.90 18.58 -22.93
C MET A 173 37.80 19.61 -22.26
N GLU A 174 37.39 20.16 -21.12
CA GLU A 174 38.19 21.12 -20.32
C GLU A 174 39.49 20.48 -19.81
N ASP A 175 39.42 19.25 -19.29
CA ASP A 175 40.60 18.49 -18.85
C ASP A 175 41.58 18.24 -20.01
N ALA A 176 41.08 17.85 -21.18
CA ALA A 176 41.90 17.62 -22.37
C ALA A 176 42.55 18.90 -22.90
N ILE A 177 41.85 20.04 -22.83
CA ILE A 177 42.43 21.35 -23.17
C ILE A 177 43.55 21.69 -22.18
N MET A 178 43.30 21.51 -20.89
CA MET A 178 44.28 21.79 -19.84
C MET A 178 45.55 20.94 -19.99
N GLU A 179 45.40 19.63 -20.27
CA GLU A 179 46.52 18.72 -20.49
C GLU A 179 47.36 19.12 -21.71
N ASN A 180 46.71 19.51 -22.83
CA ASN A 180 47.41 19.99 -24.02
C ASN A 180 48.18 21.30 -23.75
N LEU A 181 47.59 22.26 -23.04
CA LEU A 181 48.27 23.51 -22.66
C LEU A 181 49.50 23.22 -21.79
N LEU A 182 49.39 22.29 -20.83
CA LEU A 182 50.51 21.89 -19.98
C LEU A 182 51.64 21.27 -20.81
N SER A 183 51.30 20.36 -21.72
CA SER A 183 52.26 19.73 -22.64
C SER A 183 52.94 20.76 -23.54
N GLN A 184 52.20 21.75 -24.04
CA GLN A 184 52.76 22.81 -24.88
C GLN A 184 53.71 23.72 -24.10
N THR A 185 53.35 24.12 -22.88
CA THR A 185 54.20 24.92 -21.99
C THR A 185 55.52 24.20 -21.69
N GLN A 186 55.46 22.90 -21.36
CA GLN A 186 56.66 22.09 -21.13
C GLN A 186 57.55 21.99 -22.37
N LYS A 187 56.97 21.89 -23.58
CA LYS A 187 57.74 21.89 -24.83
C LYS A 187 58.44 23.22 -25.07
N GLU A 188 57.75 24.33 -24.80
CA GLU A 188 58.31 25.68 -24.92
C GLU A 188 59.43 25.92 -23.91
N ASP A 189 59.26 25.48 -22.66
CA ASP A 189 60.30 25.54 -21.63
C ASP A 189 61.54 24.71 -22.06
N ALA A 190 61.33 23.47 -22.49
CA ALA A 190 62.41 22.61 -22.96
C ALA A 190 63.09 23.15 -24.25
N GLN A 191 62.38 23.94 -25.07
CA GLN A 191 62.97 24.65 -26.21
C GLN A 191 63.81 25.85 -25.75
N ARG A 192 63.33 26.62 -24.76
CA ARG A 192 64.10 27.73 -24.16
C ARG A 192 65.41 27.24 -23.56
N GLU A 193 65.37 26.16 -22.79
CA GLU A 193 66.58 25.55 -22.21
C GLU A 193 67.56 25.06 -23.29
N ARG A 194 67.07 24.44 -24.36
CA ARG A 194 67.91 24.02 -25.50
C ARG A 194 68.60 25.20 -26.18
N LEU A 195 67.87 26.29 -26.43
CA LEU A 195 68.42 27.50 -27.05
C LEU A 195 69.50 28.15 -26.17
N GLU A 196 69.27 28.20 -24.84
CA GLU A 196 70.28 28.67 -23.90
C GLU A 196 71.54 27.80 -23.92
N MET A 197 71.37 26.49 -24.01
CA MET A 197 72.48 25.56 -24.03
C MET A 197 73.26 25.62 -25.35
N GLU A 198 72.59 25.82 -26.48
CA GLU A 198 73.20 26.04 -27.79
C GLU A 198 74.08 27.30 -27.78
N LYS A 199 73.58 28.41 -27.23
CA LYS A 199 74.38 29.64 -27.04
C LYS A 199 75.63 29.40 -26.20
N ARG A 200 75.55 28.58 -25.15
CA ARG A 200 76.71 28.21 -24.32
C ARG A 200 77.71 27.37 -25.11
N CYS A 201 77.26 26.37 -25.86
CA CYS A 201 78.12 25.54 -26.72
C CYS A 201 78.84 26.37 -27.79
N GLU A 202 78.15 27.32 -28.42
CA GLU A 202 78.74 28.21 -29.41
C GLU A 202 79.86 29.08 -28.82
N LYS A 203 79.64 29.61 -27.60
CA LYS A 203 80.66 30.35 -26.86
C LYS A 203 81.90 29.48 -26.60
N ILE A 204 81.71 28.27 -26.10
CA ILE A 204 82.80 27.32 -25.85
C ILE A 204 83.55 26.98 -27.15
N LEU A 205 82.84 26.82 -28.27
CA LEU A 205 83.47 26.53 -29.56
C LEU A 205 84.35 27.70 -30.05
N LYS A 206 83.89 28.94 -29.87
CA LYS A 206 84.67 30.15 -30.20
C LYS A 206 85.94 30.23 -29.35
N GLU A 207 85.82 30.01 -28.05
CA GLU A 207 86.98 29.95 -27.14
C GLU A 207 87.96 28.84 -27.53
N LYS A 208 87.46 27.63 -27.83
CA LYS A 208 88.27 26.51 -28.31
C LYS A 208 89.03 26.85 -29.60
N LEU A 209 88.37 27.48 -30.56
CA LEU A 209 88.99 27.89 -31.83
C LEU A 209 90.11 28.91 -31.60
N GLN A 210 89.88 29.87 -30.69
CA GLN A 210 90.89 30.85 -30.32
C GLN A 210 92.11 30.19 -29.68
N MET A 211 91.89 29.25 -28.75
CA MET A 211 92.97 28.47 -28.13
C MET A 211 93.72 27.61 -29.14
N GLN A 212 93.02 27.04 -30.13
CA GLN A 212 93.64 26.27 -31.20
C GLN A 212 94.52 27.15 -32.09
N ASN A 213 94.06 28.34 -32.48
CA ASN A 213 94.86 29.30 -33.24
C ASN A 213 96.10 29.74 -32.47
N GLN A 214 95.98 29.97 -31.15
CA GLN A 214 97.12 30.28 -30.29
C GLN A 214 98.14 29.14 -30.24
N ARG A 215 97.67 27.90 -30.09
CA ARG A 215 98.52 26.70 -30.13
C ARG A 215 99.26 26.59 -31.46
N ASP A 216 98.55 26.76 -32.58
CA ASP A 216 99.14 26.61 -33.91
C ASP A 216 100.17 27.73 -34.19
N ASN A 217 99.91 28.97 -33.74
CA ASN A 217 100.88 30.06 -33.79
C ASN A 217 102.12 29.76 -32.93
N ALA A 218 101.94 29.30 -31.69
CA ALA A 218 103.06 28.91 -30.83
C ALA A 218 103.88 27.76 -31.44
N LEU A 219 103.21 26.78 -32.06
CA LEU A 219 103.86 25.69 -32.77
C LEU A 219 104.69 26.19 -33.95
N ASN A 220 104.17 27.15 -34.71
CA ASN A 220 104.90 27.75 -35.83
C ASN A 220 106.12 28.55 -35.34
N GLN A 221 106.01 29.31 -34.24
CA GLN A 221 107.16 29.98 -33.63
C GLN A 221 108.24 28.99 -33.17
N VAL A 222 107.84 27.89 -32.53
CA VAL A 222 108.78 26.82 -32.13
C VAL A 222 109.46 26.21 -33.35
N LYS A 223 108.71 25.90 -34.42
CA LYS A 223 109.28 25.40 -35.67
C LYS A 223 110.27 26.38 -36.29
N GLU A 224 109.95 27.67 -36.32
CA GLU A 224 110.81 28.71 -36.88
C GLU A 224 112.11 28.85 -36.09
N LEU A 225 112.04 28.86 -34.75
CA LEU A 225 113.20 28.85 -33.86
C LEU A 225 114.07 27.60 -34.05
N LEU A 226 113.48 26.44 -34.32
CA LEU A 226 114.21 25.22 -34.65
C LEU A 226 114.91 25.33 -36.01
N SER A 227 114.24 25.86 -37.04
CA SER A 227 114.87 26.11 -38.34
C SER A 227 115.97 27.19 -38.28
N THR A 228 115.88 28.18 -37.38
CA THR A 228 116.98 29.14 -37.16
C THR A 228 118.14 28.50 -36.38
N ARG A 229 117.84 27.63 -35.41
CA ARG A 229 118.83 26.85 -34.65
C ARG A 229 119.58 25.85 -35.53
N GLU A 230 118.94 25.31 -36.56
CA GLU A 230 119.57 24.44 -37.55
C GLU A 230 120.41 25.22 -38.59
N ALA A 231 120.09 26.50 -38.85
CA ALA A 231 120.85 27.36 -39.76
C ALA A 231 122.02 28.12 -39.08
N GLN A 232 122.05 28.20 -37.75
CA GLN A 232 123.08 28.89 -36.98
C GLN A 232 123.53 28.08 -35.75
N GLN A 233 124.10 26.89 -35.95
CA GLN A 233 125.16 26.37 -35.09
C GLN A 233 125.83 25.11 -35.67
N GLY A 234 127.01 25.33 -36.25
CA GLY A 234 128.16 24.47 -35.96
C GLY A 234 128.61 24.73 -34.52
N GLU A 235 128.61 23.66 -33.74
CA GLU A 235 129.31 23.40 -32.46
C GLU A 235 129.78 24.58 -31.58
N ALA A 236 129.11 24.80 -30.44
CA ALA A 236 129.68 24.58 -29.10
C ALA A 236 128.72 25.02 -27.99
N SER A 237 128.07 24.05 -27.35
CA SER A 237 127.97 23.91 -25.87
C SER A 237 127.03 22.74 -25.59
N ARG A 238 127.47 21.55 -25.98
CA ARG A 238 126.96 20.31 -25.42
C ARG A 238 127.64 20.22 -24.06
N SER A 239 126.91 20.44 -22.97
CA SER A 239 127.36 19.96 -21.66
C SER A 239 127.48 18.44 -21.81
N VAL A 240 128.70 17.98 -22.07
CA VAL A 240 129.04 16.56 -22.07
C VAL A 240 128.91 16.15 -20.61
N GLU A 241 127.74 15.67 -20.24
CA GLU A 241 127.61 14.79 -19.08
C GLU A 241 128.44 13.55 -19.42
N SER A 242 129.72 13.54 -19.01
CA SER A 242 130.55 12.35 -19.13
C SER A 242 130.06 11.35 -18.08
N PHE A 243 129.11 10.51 -18.47
CA PHE A 243 128.74 9.36 -17.68
C PHE A 243 129.92 8.37 -17.73
N ILE A 244 130.53 8.10 -16.56
CA ILE A 244 131.45 6.98 -16.43
C ILE A 244 130.57 5.73 -16.28
N GLU A 245 130.53 4.91 -17.32
CA GLU A 245 129.87 3.61 -17.27
C GLU A 245 130.76 2.65 -16.47
N CYS A 246 130.34 2.30 -15.25
CA CYS A 246 131.02 1.35 -14.38
C CYS A 246 130.22 0.06 -14.30
N SER A 247 130.90 -1.08 -14.44
CA SER A 247 130.26 -2.38 -14.24
C SER A 247 130.03 -2.68 -12.75
N SER A 248 129.06 -3.54 -12.45
CA SER A 248 128.79 -3.99 -11.06
C SER A 248 130.04 -4.60 -10.40
N ALA A 249 130.86 -5.33 -11.16
CA ALA A 249 132.11 -5.92 -10.66
C ALA A 249 133.15 -4.86 -10.26
N GLU A 250 133.24 -3.75 -10.99
CA GLU A 250 134.13 -2.64 -10.66
C GLU A 250 133.67 -1.90 -9.40
N LEU A 251 132.37 -1.71 -9.20
CA LEU A 251 131.82 -1.10 -7.99
C LEU A 251 132.08 -1.97 -6.75
N VAL A 252 131.91 -3.28 -6.88
CA VAL A 252 132.24 -4.27 -5.85
C VAL A 252 133.73 -4.21 -5.50
N LYS A 253 134.62 -4.24 -6.51
CA LYS A 253 136.07 -4.16 -6.27
C LYS A 253 136.49 -2.82 -5.68
N ALA A 254 135.93 -1.71 -6.18
CA ALA A 254 136.26 -0.36 -5.74
C ALA A 254 135.91 -0.11 -4.27
N THR A 255 134.91 -0.81 -3.74
CA THR A 255 134.43 -0.70 -2.36
C THR A 255 134.94 -1.83 -1.45
N ASP A 256 135.79 -2.72 -1.96
CA ASP A 256 136.22 -3.95 -1.28
C ASP A 256 135.01 -4.79 -0.82
N ASN A 257 134.19 -5.18 -1.79
CA ASN A 257 132.93 -5.91 -1.62
C ASN A 257 131.94 -5.24 -0.65
N PHE A 258 131.83 -3.91 -0.73
CA PHE A 258 131.01 -3.09 0.18
C PHE A 258 131.32 -3.33 1.67
N SER A 259 132.59 -3.57 2.00
CA SER A 259 133.03 -3.76 3.38
C SER A 259 132.62 -2.57 4.27
N THR A 260 132.20 -2.87 5.50
CA THR A 260 131.79 -1.86 6.47
C THR A 260 132.91 -0.90 6.84
N SER A 261 134.17 -1.29 6.67
CA SER A 261 135.34 -0.41 6.87
C SER A 261 135.39 0.75 5.87
N ASN A 262 134.77 0.60 4.70
CA ASN A 262 134.68 1.65 3.68
C ASN A 262 133.35 2.43 3.73
N LYS A 263 132.47 2.14 4.68
CA LYS A 263 131.19 2.84 4.82
C LYS A 263 131.41 4.22 5.45
N ILE A 264 131.02 5.27 4.73
CA ILE A 264 131.20 6.66 5.18
C ILE A 264 129.90 7.31 5.66
N GLY A 265 128.75 6.71 5.35
CA GLY A 265 127.47 7.20 5.87
C GLY A 265 126.35 6.19 5.69
N ASP A 266 125.37 6.23 6.58
CA ASP A 266 124.13 5.47 6.47
C ASP A 266 122.94 6.41 6.67
N GLY A 267 122.05 6.47 5.69
CA GLY A 267 120.81 7.24 5.75
C GLY A 267 119.58 6.37 5.59
N ASN A 268 118.41 6.97 5.76
CA ASN A 268 117.13 6.26 5.64
C ASN A 268 116.92 5.60 4.27
N PHE A 269 117.47 6.17 3.20
CA PHE A 269 117.24 5.71 1.82
C PHE A 269 118.44 5.06 1.14
N ALA A 270 119.65 5.24 1.69
CA ALA A 270 120.86 4.75 1.06
C ALA A 270 122.03 4.63 2.05
N SER A 271 122.92 3.69 1.77
CA SER A 271 124.24 3.59 2.39
C SER A 271 125.29 4.16 1.44
N VAL A 272 126.22 4.96 1.95
CA VAL A 272 127.30 5.56 1.14
C VAL A 272 128.63 4.92 1.52
N PHE A 273 129.34 4.41 0.52
CA PHE A 273 130.65 3.79 0.67
C PHE A 273 131.71 4.62 -0.06
N LYS A 274 132.90 4.71 0.53
CA LYS A 274 134.08 5.25 -0.13
C LYS A 274 134.65 4.15 -1.03
N GLY A 275 134.91 4.49 -2.28
CA GLY A 275 135.58 3.56 -3.21
C GLY A 275 136.61 4.27 -4.08
N LYS A 276 137.38 3.50 -4.83
CA LYS A 276 138.37 4.02 -5.79
C LYS A 276 138.12 3.46 -7.19
N ILE A 277 137.70 4.32 -8.12
CA ILE A 277 137.43 3.97 -9.53
C ILE A 277 138.37 4.81 -10.41
N CYS A 278 139.05 4.19 -11.37
CA CYS A 278 140.02 4.85 -12.26
C CYS A 278 141.01 5.74 -11.50
N ASN A 279 141.53 5.24 -10.37
CA ASN A 279 142.42 5.95 -9.44
C ASN A 279 141.85 7.19 -8.75
N SER A 280 140.59 7.53 -8.97
CA SER A 280 139.88 8.62 -8.28
C SER A 280 139.07 8.09 -7.10
N THR A 281 139.12 8.80 -5.98
CA THR A 281 138.30 8.46 -4.81
C THR A 281 136.89 8.98 -5.04
N VAL A 282 135.91 8.09 -4.94
CA VAL A 282 134.50 8.38 -5.20
C VAL A 282 133.63 7.94 -4.02
N ALA A 283 132.47 8.57 -3.90
CA ALA A 283 131.42 8.14 -2.99
C ALA A 283 130.36 7.36 -3.78
N ILE A 284 130.16 6.09 -3.44
CA ILE A 284 129.20 5.20 -4.10
C ILE A 284 127.97 5.10 -3.20
N LYS A 285 126.84 5.61 -3.68
CA LYS A 285 125.56 5.62 -2.96
C LYS A 285 124.72 4.41 -3.37
N MET A 286 124.62 3.44 -2.47
CA MET A 286 123.82 2.24 -2.67
C MET A 286 122.40 2.48 -2.11
N LEU A 287 121.41 2.50 -2.99
CA LEU A 287 120.02 2.71 -2.61
C LEU A 287 119.45 1.45 -1.94
N LYS A 288 118.68 1.63 -0.86
CA LYS A 288 117.95 0.54 -0.20
C LYS A 288 116.64 0.33 -0.96
N ALA A 289 116.40 -0.89 -1.44
CA ALA A 289 115.33 -1.20 -2.39
C ALA A 289 113.88 -0.99 -1.86
N GLU A 290 113.68 -0.80 -0.55
CA GLU A 290 112.34 -0.92 0.05
C GLU A 290 111.54 0.39 0.24
N LYS A 291 112.04 1.58 -0.11
CA LYS A 291 111.32 2.83 0.21
C LYS A 291 111.37 3.93 -0.87
N MET A 292 111.09 3.58 -2.12
CA MET A 292 110.96 4.57 -3.20
C MET A 292 109.52 4.90 -3.64
N LEU A 293 108.47 4.43 -2.95
CA LEU A 293 107.07 4.78 -3.24
C LEU A 293 106.21 4.90 -1.96
N CYS A 294 106.14 6.10 -1.39
CA CYS A 294 105.03 6.53 -0.51
C CYS A 294 104.94 8.07 -0.51
N PRO A 295 104.01 8.68 -1.25
CA PRO A 295 103.56 10.03 -0.97
C PRO A 295 102.23 9.96 -0.19
N SER A 296 102.32 9.61 1.10
CA SER A 296 101.16 9.62 2.01
C SER A 296 101.25 10.68 3.12
N ASP A 297 102.29 11.54 3.11
CA ASP A 297 102.56 12.45 4.24
C ASP A 297 102.13 13.91 3.99
N PHE A 298 101.15 14.16 3.12
CA PHE A 298 100.52 15.48 3.04
C PHE A 298 99.02 15.38 3.32
N GLN A 299 98.69 15.14 4.59
CA GLN A 299 97.42 15.54 5.18
C GLN A 299 97.65 16.63 6.24
N SER A 300 96.71 17.57 6.27
CA SER A 300 96.44 18.61 7.27
C SER A 300 97.50 19.70 7.46
N TYR A 301 97.19 20.90 6.94
CA TYR A 301 96.89 22.10 7.73
C TYR A 301 95.88 22.97 6.98
#